data_AF-A0A387GTN4-F1
#
_entry.id   AF-A0A387GTN4-F1
#
_cell.length_a   1.000
_cell.length_b   1.000
_cell.length_c   1.000
_cell.angle_alpha   90.00
_cell.angle_beta   90.00
_cell.angle_gamma   90.00
#
_symmetry.space_group_name_H-M   'P 1'
#
loop_
_entity.id
_entity.type
_entity.pdbx_description
1 polymer ?
#
loop_
_entity_poly.entity_id
_entity_poly.type
_entity_poly.pdbx_seq_one_letter_code
_entity_poly.pdbx_strand_id
1 'polypeptide(L)'
;MTLEPLLNASIAIHVHVAAVIPAALLGAYLLLRPKGTPMHRLFGKIWLVLMVITALSSFFIHQINMFYGFSPIHLLSIYVLFGCWGAIANARKHNIEAHKRIVRGLYFGGIVGAGAFTLIPGRIMNKVAFDGDEIAPLLVAAGIGIALLWLMSKEMWRRRRLT
;
A
#
# COMPACT_ATOMS: atom_id res chain seq x y z
N MET A 1 -7.24 -19.93 10.16
CA MET A 1 -6.14 -19.29 9.40
C MET A 1 -5.27 -20.38 8.80
N THR A 2 -5.13 -20.42 7.48
CA THR A 2 -4.37 -21.45 6.76
C THR A 2 -3.46 -20.79 5.71
N LEU A 3 -2.23 -21.30 5.51
CA LEU A 3 -1.31 -20.76 4.50
C LEU A 3 -1.46 -21.41 3.12
N GLU A 4 -2.21 -22.51 3.03
CA GLU A 4 -2.41 -23.29 1.82
C GLU A 4 -2.84 -22.46 0.59
N PRO A 5 -3.80 -21.51 0.71
CA PRO A 5 -4.19 -20.69 -0.44
C PRO A 5 -3.05 -19.82 -0.98
N LEU A 6 -2.12 -19.40 -0.12
CA LEU A 6 -0.95 -18.62 -0.52
C LEU A 6 0.13 -19.53 -1.11
N LEU A 7 0.37 -20.70 -0.53
CA LEU A 7 1.38 -21.63 -1.03
C LEU A 7 1.07 -22.14 -2.44
N ASN A 8 -0.21 -22.35 -2.76
CA ASN A 8 -0.68 -22.78 -4.09
C ASN A 8 -0.89 -21.62 -5.08
N ALA A 9 -0.54 -20.38 -4.70
CA ALA A 9 -0.69 -19.22 -5.56
C ALA A 9 0.38 -19.15 -6.66
N SER A 10 0.17 -18.27 -7.65
CA SER A 10 1.16 -18.05 -8.71
C SER A 10 2.43 -17.37 -8.18
N ILE A 11 3.53 -17.54 -8.90
CA ILE A 11 4.82 -16.89 -8.56
C ILE A 11 4.69 -15.36 -8.45
N ALA A 12 3.83 -14.74 -9.26
CA ALA A 12 3.57 -13.30 -9.20
C ALA A 12 3.00 -12.88 -7.84
N ILE A 13 2.11 -13.69 -7.26
CA ILE A 13 1.53 -13.44 -5.93
C ILE A 13 2.59 -13.62 -4.85
N HIS A 14 3.44 -14.64 -4.94
CA HIS A 14 4.54 -14.83 -3.98
C HIS A 14 5.50 -13.63 -3.98
N VAL A 15 5.93 -13.19 -5.17
CA VAL A 15 6.81 -12.02 -5.31
C VAL A 15 6.13 -10.76 -4.75
N HIS A 16 4.84 -10.57 -5.06
CA HIS A 16 4.08 -9.43 -4.57
C HIS A 16 4.01 -9.41 -3.04
N VAL A 17 3.63 -10.53 -2.42
CA VAL A 17 3.49 -10.65 -0.97
C VAL A 17 4.85 -10.51 -0.27
N ALA A 18 5.90 -11.15 -0.80
CA ALA A 18 7.25 -11.07 -0.29
C ALA A 18 7.84 -9.64 -0.36
N ALA A 19 7.39 -8.82 -1.32
CA ALA A 19 7.80 -7.42 -1.41
C ALA A 19 6.96 -6.50 -0.51
N VAL A 20 5.63 -6.66 -0.51
CA VAL A 20 4.72 -5.73 0.16
C VAL A 20 4.75 -5.86 1.69
N ILE A 21 4.96 -7.06 2.24
CA ILE A 21 5.03 -7.26 3.70
C ILE A 21 6.22 -6.47 4.30
N PRO A 22 7.47 -6.63 3.84
CA PRO A 22 8.57 -5.79 4.28
C PRO A 22 8.34 -4.31 4.00
N ALA A 23 7.73 -3.96 2.86
CA ALA A 23 7.41 -2.56 2.54
C ALA A 23 6.45 -1.94 3.56
N ALA A 24 5.45 -2.70 4.04
CA ALA A 24 4.50 -2.23 5.05
C ALA A 24 5.18 -1.93 6.39
N LEU A 25 6.06 -2.84 6.83
CA LEU A 25 6.81 -2.69 8.08
C LEU A 25 7.84 -1.55 7.99
N LEU A 26 8.63 -1.53 6.93
CA LEU A 26 9.65 -0.49 6.71
C LEU A 26 9.02 0.90 6.51
N GLY A 27 7.88 0.96 5.82
CA GLY A 27 7.11 2.20 5.65
C GLY A 27 6.58 2.75 6.98
N ALA A 28 6.02 1.89 7.85
CA ALA A 28 5.61 2.29 9.20
C ALA A 28 6.80 2.86 9.98
N TYR A 29 7.92 2.14 9.97
CA TYR A 29 9.15 2.57 10.61
C TYR A 29 9.62 3.93 10.09
N LEU A 30 9.67 4.14 8.77
CA LEU A 30 10.06 5.41 8.15
C LEU A 30 9.15 6.57 8.53
N LEU A 31 7.84 6.34 8.65
CA LEU A 31 6.88 7.37 9.03
C LEU A 31 7.03 7.79 10.50
N LEU A 32 7.34 6.85 11.40
CA LEU A 32 7.50 7.12 12.82
C LEU A 32 8.85 7.76 13.16
N ARG A 33 9.93 7.36 12.49
CA ARG A 33 11.30 7.79 12.85
C ARG A 33 11.65 9.21 12.38
N PRO A 34 12.72 9.83 12.92
CA PRO A 34 13.23 11.11 12.45
C PRO A 34 13.54 11.10 10.95
N LYS A 35 13.15 12.18 10.28
CA LYS A 35 13.20 12.33 8.82
C LYS A 35 14.50 13.05 8.43
N GLY A 36 15.00 12.81 7.22
CA GLY A 36 16.18 13.51 6.68
C GLY A 36 17.55 12.96 7.10
N THR A 37 17.60 12.00 8.04
CA THR A 37 18.83 11.30 8.45
C THR A 37 19.40 10.41 7.33
N PRO A 38 20.70 10.05 7.37
CA PRO A 38 21.26 9.08 6.41
C PRO A 38 20.50 7.76 6.39
N MET A 39 20.10 7.25 7.57
CA MET A 39 19.29 6.03 7.69
C MET A 39 17.90 6.18 7.06
N HIS A 40 17.24 7.33 7.24
CA HIS A 40 15.97 7.60 6.58
C HIS A 40 16.10 7.57 5.05
N ARG A 41 17.19 8.12 4.50
CA ARG A 41 17.44 8.12 3.05
C ARG A 41 17.72 6.71 2.52
N LEU A 42 18.51 5.91 3.24
CA LEU A 42 18.83 4.53 2.85
C LEU A 42 17.56 3.67 2.86
N PHE A 43 16.86 3.63 3.99
CA PHE A 43 15.63 2.84 4.11
C PHE A 43 14.52 3.36 3.19
N GLY A 44 14.45 4.68 2.94
CA GLY A 44 13.52 5.25 1.97
C GLY A 44 13.76 4.75 0.54
N LYS A 45 15.03 4.58 0.13
CA LYS A 45 15.36 3.99 -1.18
C LYS A 45 14.94 2.52 -1.25
N ILE A 46 15.28 1.73 -0.22
CA ILE A 46 14.90 0.31 -0.15
C ILE A 46 13.37 0.17 -0.20
N TRP A 47 12.66 0.99 0.58
CA TRP A 47 11.20 1.00 0.60
C TRP A 47 10.61 1.34 -0.78
N LEU A 48 11.14 2.33 -1.49
CA LEU A 48 10.67 2.66 -2.84
C LEU A 48 10.92 1.53 -3.85
N VAL A 49 12.04 0.82 -3.75
CA VAL A 49 12.30 -0.37 -4.59
C VAL A 49 11.28 -1.46 -4.31
N LEU A 50 10.98 -1.74 -3.03
CA LEU A 50 9.96 -2.72 -2.67
C LEU A 50 8.57 -2.32 -3.19
N MET A 51 8.22 -1.04 -3.12
CA MET A 51 6.97 -0.52 -3.69
C MET A 51 6.89 -0.70 -5.20
N VAL A 52 8.00 -0.49 -5.93
CA VAL A 52 8.07 -0.73 -7.38
C VAL A 52 7.91 -2.22 -7.71
N ILE A 53 8.61 -3.11 -7.00
CA ILE A 53 8.47 -4.58 -7.19
C ILE A 53 7.03 -5.01 -6.91
N THR A 54 6.42 -4.50 -5.84
CA THR A 54 5.03 -4.74 -5.48
C THR A 54 4.08 -4.30 -6.60
N ALA A 55 4.25 -3.09 -7.11
CA ALA A 55 3.41 -2.56 -8.18
C ALA A 55 3.59 -3.33 -9.49
N LEU A 56 4.82 -3.64 -9.90
CA LEU A 56 5.07 -4.38 -11.15
C LEU A 56 4.53 -5.80 -11.10
N SER A 57 4.78 -6.54 -10.00
CA SER A 57 4.25 -7.91 -9.83
C SER A 57 2.72 -7.95 -9.86
N SER A 58 2.05 -6.91 -9.37
CA SER A 58 0.58 -6.86 -9.36
C SER A 58 -0.06 -6.83 -10.76
N PHE A 59 0.65 -6.34 -11.79
CA PHE A 59 0.15 -6.40 -13.18
C PHE A 59 0.02 -7.82 -13.71
N PHE A 60 0.65 -8.80 -13.06
CA PHE A 60 0.54 -10.21 -13.43
C PHE A 60 -0.56 -10.93 -12.62
N ILE A 61 -1.24 -10.25 -11.70
CA ILE A 61 -2.28 -10.82 -10.83
C ILE A 61 -3.68 -10.50 -11.38
N HIS A 62 -4.23 -11.44 -12.17
CA HIS A 62 -5.48 -11.26 -12.92
C HIS A 62 -6.71 -11.89 -12.25
N GLN A 63 -6.85 -11.77 -10.93
CA GLN A 63 -7.97 -12.43 -10.22
C GLN A 63 -9.34 -11.79 -10.47
N ILE A 64 -9.40 -10.49 -10.74
CA ILE A 64 -10.63 -9.80 -11.12
C ILE A 64 -10.54 -9.50 -12.61
N ASN A 65 -11.09 -10.39 -13.43
CA ASN A 65 -11.08 -10.24 -14.88
C ASN A 65 -12.30 -9.41 -15.33
N MET A 66 -12.25 -8.10 -15.13
CA MET A 66 -13.39 -7.21 -15.42
C MET A 66 -13.33 -6.62 -16.84
N PHE A 67 -12.15 -6.26 -17.33
CA PHE A 67 -11.95 -5.75 -18.69
C PHE A 67 -10.63 -6.27 -19.29
N TYR A 68 -10.71 -7.24 -20.20
CA TYR A 68 -9.53 -7.88 -20.83
C TYR A 68 -8.43 -8.32 -19.83
N GLY A 69 -8.82 -8.85 -18.67
CA GLY A 69 -7.90 -9.25 -17.60
C GLY A 69 -7.57 -8.15 -16.58
N PHE A 70 -7.77 -6.88 -16.93
CA PHE A 70 -7.47 -5.77 -16.04
C PHE A 70 -8.60 -5.51 -15.04
N SER A 71 -8.19 -5.03 -13.86
CA SER A 71 -9.03 -4.68 -12.73
C SER A 71 -8.67 -3.29 -12.19
N PRO A 72 -9.56 -2.63 -11.42
CA PRO A 72 -9.26 -1.35 -10.78
C PRO A 72 -7.96 -1.33 -9.95
N ILE A 73 -7.48 -2.49 -9.48
CA ILE A 73 -6.21 -2.60 -8.76
C ILE A 73 -5.03 -2.19 -9.65
N HIS A 74 -5.09 -2.38 -10.96
CA HIS A 74 -4.01 -2.00 -11.87
C HIS A 74 -3.84 -0.48 -11.95
N LEU A 75 -4.92 0.28 -11.80
CA LEU A 75 -4.86 1.75 -11.67
C LEU A 75 -4.11 2.15 -10.38
N LEU A 76 -4.30 1.39 -9.30
CA LEU A 76 -3.54 1.59 -8.05
C LEU A 76 -2.05 1.32 -8.26
N SER A 77 -1.69 0.30 -9.03
CA SER A 77 -0.30 -0.02 -9.38
C SER A 77 0.34 1.10 -10.20
N ILE A 78 -0.39 1.65 -11.17
CA ILE A 78 0.04 2.83 -11.94
C ILE A 78 0.26 4.02 -10.99
N TYR A 79 -0.70 4.30 -10.11
CA TYR A 79 -0.57 5.35 -9.10
C TYR A 79 0.69 5.18 -8.24
N VAL A 80 0.97 3.94 -7.79
CA VAL A 80 2.17 3.65 -6.99
C VAL A 80 3.45 3.94 -7.78
N LEU A 81 3.53 3.53 -9.05
CA LEU A 81 4.72 3.78 -9.88
C LEU A 81 4.96 5.28 -10.11
N PHE A 82 3.93 6.03 -10.47
CA PHE A 82 4.03 7.49 -10.62
C PHE A 82 4.35 8.18 -9.29
N GLY A 83 3.78 7.71 -8.19
CA GLY A 83 4.09 8.20 -6.85
C GLY A 83 5.55 7.93 -6.47
N CYS A 84 6.09 6.75 -6.75
CA CYS A 84 7.50 6.43 -6.47
C CYS A 84 8.44 7.38 -7.24
N TRP A 85 8.17 7.59 -8.53
CA TRP A 85 8.91 8.57 -9.33
C TRP A 85 8.79 9.98 -8.75
N GLY A 86 7.57 10.42 -8.44
CA GLY A 86 7.28 11.72 -7.86
C GLY A 86 7.95 11.94 -6.50
N ALA A 87 8.03 10.91 -5.65
CA ALA A 87 8.69 10.96 -4.37
C ALA A 87 10.20 11.24 -4.53
N ILE A 88 10.86 10.57 -5.48
CA ILE A 88 12.28 10.77 -5.79
C ILE A 88 12.50 12.15 -6.40
N ALA A 89 11.71 12.53 -7.40
CA ALA A 89 11.85 13.80 -8.10
C ALA A 89 11.69 14.99 -7.15
N ASN A 90 10.69 14.97 -6.27
CA ASN A 90 10.48 16.05 -5.31
C ASN A 90 11.53 16.08 -4.20
N ALA A 91 12.06 14.92 -3.77
CA ALA A 91 13.18 14.89 -2.84
C ALA A 91 14.45 15.51 -3.44
N ARG A 92 14.74 15.23 -4.72
CA ARG A 92 15.89 15.80 -5.44
C ARG A 92 15.75 17.31 -5.67
N LYS A 93 14.52 17.78 -5.93
CA LYS A 93 14.21 19.21 -6.05
C LYS A 93 14.13 19.93 -4.69
N HIS A 94 14.44 19.26 -3.59
CA HIS A 94 14.27 19.77 -2.22
C HIS A 94 12.84 20.24 -1.89
N ASN A 95 11.83 19.80 -2.65
CA ASN A 95 10.42 20.04 -2.34
C ASN A 95 9.93 18.97 -1.36
N ILE A 96 10.32 19.14 -0.10
CA ILE A 96 10.09 18.15 0.96
C ILE A 96 8.59 18.01 1.31
N GLU A 97 7.81 19.07 1.19
CA GLU A 97 6.37 19.00 1.46
C GLU A 97 5.62 18.17 0.42
N ALA A 98 5.98 18.29 -0.86
CA ALA A 98 5.46 17.40 -1.90
C ALA A 98 5.92 15.95 -1.70
N HIS A 99 7.19 15.73 -1.39
CA HIS A 99 7.72 14.39 -1.08
C HIS A 99 6.94 13.72 0.07
N LYS A 100 6.76 14.41 1.20
CA LYS A 100 6.00 13.91 2.36
C LYS A 100 4.56 13.54 1.99
N ARG A 101 3.89 14.37 1.19
CA ARG A 101 2.51 14.12 0.76
C ARG A 101 2.41 12.86 -0.08
N ILE A 102 3.31 12.70 -1.05
CA ILE A 102 3.35 11.53 -1.93
C ILE A 102 3.66 10.26 -1.12
N VAL A 103 4.66 10.28 -0.25
CA VAL A 103 5.02 9.11 0.58
C VAL A 103 3.87 8.69 1.49
N ARG A 104 3.15 9.65 2.10
CA ARG A 104 1.93 9.33 2.87
C ARG A 104 0.84 8.71 2.00
N GLY A 105 0.60 9.25 0.80
CA GLY A 105 -0.37 8.71 -0.14
C GLY A 105 -0.03 7.27 -0.57
N LEU A 106 1.23 7.03 -0.88
CA LEU A 106 1.73 5.69 -1.21
C LEU A 106 1.57 4.71 -0.04
N TYR A 107 1.84 5.13 1.20
CA TYR A 107 1.70 4.26 2.36
C TYR A 107 0.23 3.97 2.70
N PHE A 108 -0.58 5.01 2.89
CA PHE A 108 -1.96 4.84 3.33
C PHE A 108 -2.90 4.36 2.21
N GLY A 109 -2.71 4.84 0.98
CA GLY A 109 -3.50 4.38 -0.17
C GLY A 109 -2.93 3.09 -0.77
N GLY A 110 -1.62 3.07 -1.06
CA GLY A 110 -0.97 1.99 -1.78
C GLY A 110 -0.66 0.75 -0.94
N ILE A 111 -0.45 0.87 0.38
CA ILE A 111 -0.26 -0.29 1.27
C ILE A 111 -1.51 -0.56 2.09
N VAL A 112 -1.96 0.40 2.91
CA VAL A 112 -3.07 0.16 3.85
C VAL A 112 -4.39 -0.05 3.09
N GLY A 113 -4.70 0.84 2.15
CA GLY A 113 -5.88 0.71 1.29
C GLY A 113 -5.85 -0.56 0.44
N ALA A 114 -4.74 -0.82 -0.27
CA ALA A 114 -4.55 -2.05 -1.04
C ALA A 114 -4.70 -3.31 -0.17
N GLY A 115 -4.10 -3.31 1.02
CA GLY A 115 -4.20 -4.39 1.99
C GLY A 115 -5.65 -4.69 2.35
N ALA A 116 -6.44 -3.66 2.67
CA ALA A 116 -7.87 -3.80 2.92
C ALA A 116 -8.62 -4.43 1.73
N PHE A 117 -8.30 -4.05 0.49
CA PHE A 117 -8.87 -4.67 -0.71
C PHE A 117 -8.56 -6.18 -0.84
N THR A 118 -7.41 -6.64 -0.32
CA THR A 118 -7.06 -8.07 -0.34
C THR A 118 -7.84 -8.90 0.67
N LEU A 119 -8.47 -8.25 1.67
CA LEU A 119 -9.29 -8.91 2.68
C LEU A 119 -10.77 -9.06 2.27
N ILE A 120 -11.19 -8.48 1.13
CA ILE A 120 -12.53 -8.69 0.58
C ILE A 120 -12.82 -10.20 0.42
N PRO A 121 -14.01 -10.70 0.81
CA PRO A 121 -14.38 -12.10 0.64
C PRO A 121 -14.10 -12.63 -0.77
N GLY A 122 -13.61 -13.86 -0.85
CA GLY A 122 -13.22 -14.51 -2.11
C GLY A 122 -11.77 -14.28 -2.57
N ARG A 123 -11.03 -13.37 -1.92
CA ARG A 123 -9.59 -13.16 -2.18
C ARG A 123 -8.70 -14.17 -1.45
N ILE A 124 -7.49 -14.39 -1.94
CA ILE A 124 -6.52 -15.30 -1.31
C ILE A 124 -6.19 -14.88 0.13
N MET A 125 -5.86 -13.61 0.37
CA MET A 125 -5.48 -13.15 1.72
C MET A 125 -6.64 -13.18 2.72
N ASN A 126 -7.88 -13.03 2.25
CA ASN A 126 -9.07 -13.26 3.05
C ASN A 126 -9.14 -14.71 3.56
N LYS A 127 -8.96 -15.70 2.67
CA LYS A 127 -8.94 -17.12 3.05
C LYS A 127 -7.80 -17.43 4.04
N VAL A 128 -6.63 -16.83 3.82
CA VAL A 128 -5.48 -17.00 4.72
C VAL A 128 -5.76 -16.44 6.12
N ALA A 129 -6.28 -15.22 6.20
CA ALA A 129 -6.45 -14.49 7.46
C ALA A 129 -7.73 -14.86 8.23
N PHE A 130 -8.80 -15.25 7.54
CA PHE A 130 -10.12 -15.43 8.15
C PHE A 130 -10.76 -16.79 7.85
N ASP A 131 -10.03 -17.70 7.20
CA ASP A 131 -10.52 -19.06 6.90
C ASP A 131 -11.83 -19.09 6.09
N GLY A 132 -12.09 -18.03 5.31
CA GLY A 132 -13.31 -17.89 4.51
C GLY A 132 -14.48 -17.21 5.25
N ASP A 133 -14.30 -16.71 6.47
CA ASP A 133 -15.32 -15.88 7.14
C ASP A 133 -15.64 -14.63 6.29
N GLU A 134 -16.92 -14.37 6.07
CA GLU A 134 -17.41 -13.27 5.23
C GLU A 134 -17.61 -11.96 6.01
N ILE A 135 -17.80 -12.02 7.33
CA ILE A 135 -18.17 -10.88 8.18
C ILE A 135 -16.94 -10.23 8.82
N ALA A 136 -16.05 -11.03 9.41
CA ALA A 136 -14.81 -10.53 10.04
C ALA A 136 -13.96 -9.61 9.14
N PRO A 137 -13.76 -9.90 7.84
CA PRO A 137 -12.97 -9.06 6.95
C PRO A 137 -13.65 -7.72 6.64
N LEU A 138 -14.99 -7.69 6.55
CA LEU A 138 -15.75 -6.46 6.33
C LEU A 138 -15.61 -5.51 7.52
N LEU A 139 -15.65 -6.04 8.75
CA LEU A 139 -15.44 -5.25 9.96
C LEU A 139 -14.02 -4.67 10.03
N VAL A 140 -13.00 -5.47 9.68
CA VAL A 140 -11.61 -5.00 9.62
C VAL A 140 -11.44 -3.93 8.55
N ALA A 141 -11.99 -4.13 7.35
CA ALA A 141 -11.94 -3.15 6.26
C ALA A 141 -12.67 -1.84 6.62
N ALA A 142 -13.84 -1.93 7.25
CA ALA A 142 -14.59 -0.78 7.74
C ALA A 142 -13.79 -0.01 8.81
N GLY A 143 -13.17 -0.71 9.76
CA GLY A 143 -12.31 -0.11 10.77
C GLY A 143 -11.11 0.63 10.17
N ILE A 144 -10.43 0.02 9.19
CA ILE A 144 -9.33 0.66 8.45
C ILE A 144 -9.84 1.89 7.69
N GLY A 145 -10.98 1.79 7.00
CA GLY A 145 -11.58 2.90 6.26
C GLY A 145 -11.92 4.08 7.17
N ILE A 146 -12.56 3.83 8.31
CA ILE A 146 -12.87 4.86 9.32
C ILE A 146 -11.59 5.50 9.85
N ALA A 147 -10.57 4.71 10.17
CA ALA A 147 -9.29 5.24 10.65
C ALA A 147 -8.60 6.12 9.61
N LEU A 148 -8.60 5.72 8.34
CA LEU A 148 -8.05 6.51 7.24
C LEU A 148 -8.82 7.82 7.05
N LEU A 149 -10.16 7.76 7.03
CA LEU A 149 -11.02 8.95 6.92
C LEU A 149 -10.81 9.91 8.08
N TRP A 150 -10.67 9.41 9.30
CA TRP A 150 -10.39 10.21 10.49
C TRP A 150 -9.00 10.88 10.44
N LEU A 151 -7.98 10.15 9.99
CA LEU A 151 -6.65 10.72 9.79
C LEU A 151 -6.64 11.80 8.71
N MET A 152 -7.36 11.58 7.61
CA MET A 152 -7.51 12.55 6.52
C MET A 152 -8.30 13.79 6.97
N SER A 153 -9.39 13.61 7.72
CA SER A 153 -10.20 14.73 8.22
C SER A 153 -9.44 15.60 9.21
N LYS A 154 -8.60 15.00 10.08
CA LYS A 154 -7.68 15.75 10.95
C LYS A 154 -6.68 16.60 10.17
N GLU A 155 -6.08 16.07 9.11
CA GLU A 155 -5.14 16.82 8.26
C GLU A 155 -5.84 17.95 7.50
N MET A 156 -7.05 17.74 6.99
CA MET A 156 -7.86 18.79 6.37
C MET A 156 -8.25 19.89 7.35
N TRP A 157 -8.67 19.52 8.56
CA TRP A 157 -9.10 20.47 9.58
C TRP A 157 -7.91 21.31 10.11
N ARG A 158 -6.72 20.70 10.21
CA ARG A 158 -5.49 21.42 10.56
C ARG A 158 -5.09 22.46 9.51
N ARG A 159 -5.37 22.21 8.23
CA ARG A 159 -5.11 23.15 7.13
C ARG A 159 -6.10 24.32 7.12
N ARG A 160 -7.38 24.08 7.42
CA ARG A 160 -8.41 25.13 7.52
C ARG A 160 -8.26 26.07 8.71
N ARG A 161 -7.56 25.65 9.78
CA ARG A 161 -7.28 26.50 10.95
C ARG A 161 -6.06 27.43 10.78
N LEU A 162 -5.28 27.26 9.72
CA LEU A 162 -4.06 28.04 9.45
C LEU A 162 -4.23 29.02 8.28
N THR A 163 -5.47 29.17 7.79
CA THR A 163 -5.93 30.15 6.80
C THR A 163 -6.96 31.04 7.47
#